data_AF-A0A2W4NVK7-F1
#
_entry.id   AF-A0A2W4NVK7-F1
#
_cell.length_a   1.000
_cell.length_b   1.000
_cell.length_c   1.000
_cell.angle_alpha   90.00
_cell.angle_beta   90.00
_cell.angle_gamma   90.00
#
_symmetry.space_group_name_H-M   'P 1'
#
loop_
_entity.id
_entity.type
_entity.pdbx_description
1 polymer ?
#
loop_
_entity_poly.entity_id
_entity_poly.type
_entity_poly.pdbx_seq_one_letter_code
_entity_poly.pdbx_strand_id
1 'polypeptide(L)'
;MEAFPWIRNYPSGIPPEIKLYEYDSLVALFEDSFVRFRDRVAFENMGATMTYGELDELSKHFAAFLQNLGMKKGERIAIQM
;
A
#
# COMPACT_ATOMS: atom_id res chain seq x y z
N MET A 1 24.81 8.77 20.50
CA MET A 1 23.56 9.56 20.53
C MET A 1 22.89 9.25 21.86
N GLU A 2 22.57 10.27 22.65
CA GLU A 2 21.82 10.08 23.90
C GLU A 2 20.39 9.63 23.57
N ALA A 3 19.86 8.70 24.37
CA ALA A 3 18.49 8.22 24.22
C ALA A 3 17.50 9.37 24.47
N PHE A 4 16.44 9.43 23.67
CA PHE A 4 15.44 10.48 23.79
C PHE A 4 14.80 10.52 25.19
N PRO A 5 14.61 11.70 25.80
CA PRO A 5 14.24 11.85 27.21
C PRO A 5 12.84 11.33 27.56
N TRP A 6 11.98 11.04 26.57
CA TRP A 6 10.66 10.45 26.76
C TRP A 6 10.68 8.93 26.88
N ILE A 7 11.74 8.24 26.43
CA ILE A 7 11.83 6.77 26.47
C ILE A 7 11.74 6.26 27.91
N ARG A 8 12.24 7.01 28.89
CA ARG A 8 12.16 6.67 30.33
C ARG A 8 10.73 6.57 30.88
N ASN A 9 9.75 7.15 30.17
CA ASN A 9 8.34 7.11 30.57
C ASN A 9 7.58 5.95 29.90
N TYR A 10 8.25 5.12 29.09
CA TYR A 10 7.59 4.01 28.41
C TYR A 10 7.27 2.89 29.42
N PRO A 11 6.07 2.31 29.37
CA PRO A 11 5.75 1.10 30.12
C PRO A 11 6.73 -0.03 29.83
N SER A 12 6.93 -0.92 30.81
CA SER A 12 7.79 -2.09 30.63
C SER A 12 7.30 -2.95 29.46
N GLY A 13 8.22 -3.37 28.59
CA GLY A 13 7.93 -4.17 27.40
C GLY A 13 7.64 -3.36 26.13
N ILE A 14 7.57 -2.03 26.19
CA ILE A 14 7.43 -1.18 25.00
C ILE A 14 8.82 -0.88 24.41
N PRO A 15 9.13 -1.35 23.19
CA PRO A 15 10.40 -1.04 22.55
C PRO A 15 10.46 0.46 22.18
N PRO A 16 11.63 1.10 22.35
CA PRO A 16 11.82 2.52 22.03
C PRO A 16 11.81 2.80 20.53
N GLU A 17 11.99 1.77 19.72
CA GLU A 17 12.01 1.83 18.27
C GLU A 17 11.02 0.81 17.70
N ILE A 18 10.28 1.22 16.69
CA ILE A 18 9.51 0.29 15.87
C ILE A 18 10.49 -0.46 14.95
N LYS A 19 10.30 -1.78 14.82
CA LYS A 19 10.93 -2.49 13.70
C LYS A 19 10.30 -1.96 12.42
N LEU A 20 11.14 -1.54 11.48
CA LEU A 20 10.68 -1.06 10.18
C LEU A 20 9.89 -2.16 9.46
N TYR A 21 8.92 -1.69 8.68
CA TYR A 21 7.87 -2.44 8.00
C TYR A 21 8.39 -3.68 7.27
N GLU A 22 7.60 -4.77 7.24
CA GLU A 22 7.90 -6.00 6.48
C GLU A 22 8.10 -5.75 4.98
N TYR A 23 7.63 -4.61 4.46
CA TYR A 23 7.68 -4.26 3.05
C TYR A 23 8.34 -2.90 2.86
N ASP A 24 9.18 -2.80 1.83
CA ASP A 24 9.91 -1.57 1.49
C ASP A 24 9.00 -0.49 0.86
N SER A 25 7.79 -0.84 0.44
CA SER A 25 6.81 0.09 -0.10
C SER A 25 5.38 -0.47 -0.02
N LEU A 26 4.39 0.41 -0.14
CA LEU A 26 2.99 -0.01 -0.31
C LEU A 26 2.81 -0.85 -1.59
N VAL A 27 3.55 -0.55 -2.66
CA VAL A 27 3.51 -1.34 -3.90
C VAL A 27 3.94 -2.78 -3.63
N ALA A 28 5.03 -2.99 -2.90
CA ALA A 28 5.51 -4.33 -2.55
C ALA A 28 4.50 -5.11 -1.69
N LEU A 29 3.84 -4.43 -0.74
CA LEU A 29 2.75 -5.03 0.05
C LEU A 29 1.58 -5.47 -0.84
N PHE A 30 1.19 -4.65 -1.82
CA PHE A 30 0.10 -4.98 -2.73
C PHE A 30 0.47 -6.10 -3.70
N GLU A 31 1.68 -6.09 -4.26
CA GLU A 31 2.17 -7.15 -5.15
C GLU A 31 2.16 -8.53 -4.44
N ASP A 32 2.64 -8.61 -3.20
CA ASP A 32 2.55 -9.85 -2.39
C ASP A 32 1.09 -10.27 -2.17
N SER A 33 0.23 -9.31 -1.83
CA SER A 33 -1.20 -9.56 -1.60
C SER A 33 -1.91 -10.06 -2.87
N PHE A 34 -1.60 -9.49 -4.04
CA PHE A 34 -2.18 -9.89 -5.33
C PHE A 34 -1.79 -11.31 -5.72
N VAL A 35 -0.58 -11.74 -5.38
CA VAL A 35 -0.13 -13.12 -5.62
C VAL A 35 -0.83 -14.08 -4.65
N ARG A 36 -0.80 -13.77 -3.35
CA ARG A 36 -1.30 -14.68 -2.29
C ARG A 36 -2.80 -14.85 -2.28
N PHE A 37 -3.54 -13.82 -2.68
CA PHE A 37 -5.00 -13.77 -2.55
C PHE A 37 -5.72 -13.53 -3.87
N ARG A 38 -5.06 -13.82 -5.01
CA ARG A 38 -5.51 -13.50 -6.37
C ARG A 38 -7.01 -13.74 -6.61
N ASP A 39 -7.49 -14.92 -6.25
CA ASP A 39 -8.87 -15.35 -6.54
C ASP A 39 -9.89 -14.92 -5.47
N ARG A 40 -9.46 -14.22 -4.42
CA ARG A 40 -10.36 -13.70 -3.37
C ARG A 40 -10.96 -12.38 -3.79
N VAL A 41 -12.19 -12.10 -3.33
CA VAL A 41 -12.83 -10.79 -3.48
C VAL A 41 -12.08 -9.75 -2.64
N ALA A 42 -11.61 -8.67 -3.28
CA ALA A 42 -10.94 -7.53 -2.66
C ALA A 42 -11.93 -6.39 -2.34
N PHE A 43 -12.91 -6.16 -3.22
CA PHE A 43 -13.93 -5.13 -3.07
C PHE A 43 -15.32 -5.67 -3.42
N GLU A 44 -16.34 -5.16 -2.73
CA GLU A 44 -17.75 -5.41 -3.03
C GLU A 44 -18.54 -4.10 -2.87
N ASN A 45 -19.42 -3.82 -3.84
CA ASN A 45 -20.37 -2.72 -3.77
C ASN A 45 -21.70 -3.15 -4.41
N MET A 46 -22.78 -3.18 -3.62
CA MET A 46 -24.14 -3.51 -4.07
C MET A 46 -24.19 -4.79 -4.95
N GLY A 47 -23.46 -5.84 -4.56
CA GLY A 47 -23.42 -7.13 -5.27
C GLY A 47 -22.47 -7.19 -6.46
N ALA A 48 -21.86 -6.07 -6.86
CA ALA A 48 -20.72 -6.08 -7.77
C ALA A 48 -19.44 -6.37 -6.97
N THR A 49 -18.65 -7.35 -7.41
CA THR A 49 -17.41 -7.76 -6.76
C THR A 49 -16.22 -7.54 -7.68
N MET A 50 -15.05 -7.29 -7.08
CA MET A 50 -13.77 -7.27 -7.77
C MET A 50 -12.75 -8.06 -6.94
N THR A 51 -12.09 -9.01 -7.57
CA THR A 51 -11.03 -9.83 -6.97
C THR A 51 -9.70 -9.09 -6.87
N TYR A 52 -8.78 -9.60 -6.05
CA TYR A 52 -7.41 -9.09 -5.99
C TYR A 52 -6.70 -9.19 -7.35
N GLY A 53 -6.94 -10.26 -8.12
CA GLY A 53 -6.39 -10.42 -9.46
C GLY A 53 -6.93 -9.41 -10.46
N GLU A 54 -8.24 -9.13 -10.44
CA GLU A 54 -8.83 -8.11 -11.32
C GLU A 54 -8.32 -6.71 -10.98
N LEU A 55 -8.19 -6.41 -9.67
CA LEU A 55 -7.63 -5.15 -9.20
C LEU A 55 -6.17 -4.96 -9.65
N ASP A 56 -5.34 -6.01 -9.58
CA ASP A 56 -3.95 -5.99 -10.08
C ASP A 56 -3.90 -5.59 -11.56
N GLU A 57 -4.65 -6.29 -12.41
CA GLU A 57 -4.68 -6.01 -13.85
C GLU A 57 -5.21 -4.60 -14.16
N LEU A 58 -6.32 -4.19 -13.52
CA LEU A 58 -6.92 -2.86 -13.74
C LEU A 58 -6.00 -1.73 -13.25
N SER A 59 -5.28 -1.93 -12.14
CA SER A 59 -4.32 -0.95 -11.63
C SER A 59 -3.15 -0.74 -12.60
N LYS A 60 -2.65 -1.81 -13.24
CA LYS A 60 -1.61 -1.74 -14.27
C LYS A 60 -2.11 -1.03 -15.53
N HIS A 61 -3.33 -1.31 -15.97
CA HIS A 61 -3.96 -0.60 -17.08
C HIS A 61 -4.06 0.91 -16.80
N PHE A 62 -4.53 1.28 -15.61
CA PHE A 62 -4.60 2.68 -15.20
C PHE A 62 -3.21 3.33 -15.15
N ALA A 63 -2.21 2.65 -14.60
CA ALA A 63 -0.84 3.13 -14.57
C ALA A 63 -0.25 3.34 -15.99
N ALA A 64 -0.52 2.42 -16.92
CA ALA A 64 -0.09 2.54 -18.31
C ALA A 64 -0.80 3.70 -19.03
N PHE A 65 -2.09 3.92 -18.75
CA PHE A 65 -2.84 5.07 -19.27
C PHE A 65 -2.22 6.40 -18.82
N LEU A 66 -1.89 6.54 -17.53
CA LEU A 66 -1.26 7.76 -17.01
C LEU A 66 0.12 8.01 -17.66
N GLN A 67 0.91 6.96 -17.86
CA GLN A 67 2.19 7.06 -18.58
C GLN A 67 2.01 7.53 -20.02
N ASN A 68 0.95 7.06 -20.70
CA ASN A 68 0.61 7.51 -22.06
C ASN A 68 0.17 8.98 -22.12
N LEU A 69 -0.34 9.56 -21.03
CA LEU A 69 -0.59 11.00 -20.92
C LEU A 69 0.69 11.82 -20.70
N GLY A 70 1.86 11.16 -20.64
CA GLY A 70 3.16 11.80 -20.42
C GLY A 70 3.51 12.01 -18.95
N MET A 71 2.77 11.40 -18.02
CA MET A 71 3.03 11.56 -16.59
C MET A 71 4.37 10.94 -16.17
N LYS A 72 5.02 11.59 -15.20
CA LYS A 72 6.34 11.21 -14.67
C LYS A 72 6.30 10.92 -13.18
N LYS A 73 7.30 10.19 -12.71
CA LYS A 73 7.51 9.92 -11.29
C LYS A 73 7.57 11.23 -10.49
N GLY A 74 6.78 11.31 -9.42
CA GLY A 74 6.71 12.49 -8.53
C GLY A 74 5.65 13.52 -8.93
N GLU A 75 4.96 13.32 -10.06
CA GLU A 75 3.79 14.10 -10.41
C GLU A 75 2.58 13.70 -9.56
N ARG A 76 1.67 14.65 -9.37
CA ARG A 76 0.52 14.52 -8.45
C ARG A 76 -0.76 14.39 -9.27
N ILE A 77 -1.64 13.50 -8.84
CA ILE A 77 -2.95 13.26 -9.44
C ILE A 77 -4.00 13.63 -8.40
N ALA A 78 -4.95 14.47 -8.78
CA ALA A 78 -6.14 14.69 -7.97
C ALA A 78 -7.15 13.58 -8.29
N ILE A 79 -7.68 12.94 -7.25
CA ILE A 79 -8.76 11.95 -7.37
C ILE A 79 -10.03 12.60 -6.85
N GLN A 80 -11.04 12.70 -7.70
CA GLN A 80 -12.40 13.06 -7.31
C GLN A 80 -13.28 11.83 -7.57
N MET A 81 -14.01 11.40 -6.53
CA MET A 81 -14.97 10.30 -6.58
C MET A 81 -16.39 10.82 -6.36
#